data_AF-A0A1V5LTG8-F1
#
_entry.id   AF-A0A1V5LTG8-F1
#
_cell.length_a   1.000
_cell.length_b   1.000
_cell.length_c   1.000
_cell.angle_alpha   90.00
_cell.angle_beta   90.00
_cell.angle_gamma   90.00
#
_symmetry.space_group_name_H-M   'P 1'
#
loop_
_entity.id
_entity.type
_entity.pdbx_description
1 polymer ?
#
loop_
_entity_poly.entity_id
_entity_poly.type
_entity_poly.pdbx_seq_one_letter_code
_entity_poly.pdbx_strand_id
1 'polypeptide(L)'
;MEPQRKEGLERKDQAFANAENAEEPGLSYLSILQEKVKVVKEHPVESALAATALLGAGAFAKRAIGRYLASGAGHGVLLVEDTPYTGKALKAALELEGEQVTWLRGVKRADGLPHQLKGIGASGEEVLLDTRKFKGALVDGELEGSYLQGAHVVDALKKGHLPSIGISSDAETNALLRRTGAAASAEKPTALAAILAHKVDFALLKRNPAALQRGMDGVGREISAYYKERLPLQGDTARAHEQGEMLLRRFLSE
;
A
#
# COMPACT_ATOMS: atom_id res chain seq x y z
N MET A 1 45.82 -44.56 -10.44
CA MET A 1 44.51 -44.03 -10.04
C MET A 1 44.45 -42.56 -10.44
N GLU A 2 44.17 -42.29 -11.71
CA GLU A 2 43.95 -40.94 -12.24
C GLU A 2 43.29 -41.08 -13.62
N PRO A 3 41.95 -41.11 -13.69
CA PRO A 3 41.30 -40.50 -14.86
C PRO A 3 40.04 -39.68 -14.53
N GLN A 4 39.48 -39.72 -13.31
CA GLN A 4 38.15 -39.14 -13.05
C GLN A 4 38.14 -37.63 -12.69
N ARG A 5 39.30 -36.96 -12.67
CA ARG A 5 39.38 -35.52 -12.33
C ARG A 5 39.40 -34.58 -13.54
N LYS A 6 39.61 -35.08 -14.76
CA LYS A 6 39.70 -34.23 -15.97
C LYS A 6 38.35 -33.95 -16.64
N GLU A 7 37.40 -34.88 -16.61
CA GLU A 7 36.06 -34.67 -17.21
C GLU A 7 35.18 -33.65 -16.45
N GLY A 8 35.50 -33.38 -15.18
CA GLY A 8 34.74 -32.43 -14.35
C GLY A 8 35.13 -30.95 -14.54
N LEU A 9 36.33 -30.67 -15.10
CA LEU A 9 36.77 -29.29 -15.36
C LEU A 9 36.32 -28.81 -16.74
N GLU A 10 36.41 -29.64 -17.78
CA GLU A 10 36.03 -29.24 -19.15
C GLU A 10 34.52 -28.95 -19.29
N ARG A 11 33.67 -29.61 -18.50
CA ARG A 11 32.22 -29.29 -18.46
C ARG A 11 31.87 -27.98 -17.76
N LYS A 12 32.75 -27.46 -16.89
CA LYS A 12 32.52 -26.17 -16.22
C LYS A 12 32.90 -25.01 -17.14
N ASP A 13 33.99 -25.12 -17.87
CA ASP A 13 34.43 -24.05 -18.76
C ASP A 13 33.48 -23.87 -19.97
N GLN A 14 32.83 -24.94 -20.41
CA GLN A 14 31.81 -24.89 -21.47
C GLN A 14 30.44 -24.37 -21.00
N ALA A 15 30.14 -24.46 -19.70
CA ALA A 15 28.95 -23.86 -19.10
C ALA A 15 29.13 -22.35 -18.84
N PHE A 16 30.36 -21.89 -18.60
CA PHE A 16 30.67 -20.45 -18.48
C PHE A 16 30.75 -19.75 -19.85
N ALA A 17 31.26 -20.40 -20.89
CA ALA A 17 31.34 -19.80 -22.23
C ALA A 17 29.97 -19.65 -22.93
N ASN A 18 28.95 -20.43 -22.54
CA ASN A 18 27.58 -20.31 -23.07
C ASN A 18 26.71 -19.30 -22.33
N ALA A 19 27.20 -18.68 -21.25
CA ALA A 19 26.49 -17.62 -20.52
C ALA A 19 26.85 -16.21 -20.99
N GLU A 20 27.90 -16.04 -21.81
CA GLU A 20 28.36 -14.72 -22.32
C GLU A 20 27.74 -14.32 -23.67
N ASN A 21 26.92 -15.16 -24.30
CA ASN A 21 26.27 -14.86 -25.60
C ASN A 21 24.73 -14.87 -25.56
N ALA A 22 24.13 -14.78 -24.37
CA ALA A 22 22.71 -14.46 -24.27
C ALA A 22 22.53 -12.93 -24.32
N GLU A 23 22.33 -12.40 -25.52
CA GLU A 23 21.75 -11.06 -25.69
C GLU A 23 20.34 -11.05 -25.04
N GLU A 24 20.27 -10.66 -23.77
CA GLU A 24 19.02 -10.27 -23.14
C GLU A 24 18.67 -8.84 -23.56
N PRO A 25 17.41 -8.55 -23.98
CA PRO A 25 16.94 -7.18 -24.15
C PRO A 25 16.76 -6.54 -22.76
N GLY A 26 17.87 -6.04 -22.22
CA GLY A 26 17.93 -5.24 -21.01
C GLY A 26 17.32 -3.86 -21.19
N LEU A 27 15.99 -3.77 -21.21
CA LEU A 27 15.31 -2.58 -20.69
C LEU A 27 15.19 -2.76 -19.18
N SER A 28 16.06 -2.09 -18.44
CA SER A 28 16.07 -2.11 -16.98
C SER A 28 14.67 -1.86 -16.44
N TYR A 29 14.14 -2.76 -15.62
CA TYR A 29 12.83 -2.61 -14.96
C TYR A 29 12.66 -1.24 -14.28
N LEU A 30 13.77 -0.62 -13.87
CA LEU A 30 13.84 0.73 -13.32
C LEU A 30 13.52 1.83 -14.34
N SER A 31 13.87 1.68 -15.63
CA SER A 31 13.51 2.66 -16.66
C SER A 31 12.02 2.60 -16.97
N ILE A 32 11.41 1.41 -16.97
CA ILE A 32 9.94 1.25 -17.12
C ILE A 32 9.20 1.85 -15.92
N LEU A 33 9.69 1.63 -14.70
CA LEU A 33 9.14 2.24 -13.49
C LEU A 33 9.32 3.76 -13.48
N GLN A 34 10.46 4.29 -13.90
CA GLN A 34 10.71 5.74 -13.95
C GLN A 34 9.86 6.43 -15.02
N GLU A 35 9.71 5.81 -16.19
CA GLU A 35 8.84 6.29 -17.27
C GLU A 35 7.36 6.27 -16.85
N LYS A 36 6.94 5.25 -16.11
CA LYS A 36 5.56 5.15 -15.59
C LYS A 36 5.32 6.01 -14.34
N VAL A 37 6.33 6.27 -13.50
CA VAL A 37 6.26 7.27 -12.41
C VAL A 37 6.15 8.69 -12.96
N LYS A 38 6.75 8.95 -14.13
CA LYS A 38 6.52 10.21 -14.85
C LYS A 38 5.07 10.32 -15.32
N VAL A 39 4.50 9.23 -15.85
CA VAL A 39 3.07 9.12 -16.16
C VAL A 39 2.18 9.23 -14.90
N VAL A 40 2.62 8.76 -13.72
CA VAL A 40 1.91 8.95 -12.43
C VAL A 40 1.81 10.42 -12.04
N LYS A 41 2.87 11.20 -12.27
CA LYS A 41 2.87 12.64 -12.00
C LYS A 41 2.04 13.44 -13.01
N GLU A 42 1.94 12.96 -14.24
CA GLU A 42 1.23 13.64 -15.34
C GLU A 42 -0.24 13.19 -15.44
N HIS A 43 -0.57 11.96 -15.01
CA HIS A 43 -1.87 11.29 -15.10
C HIS A 43 -2.15 10.39 -13.86
N PRO A 44 -2.46 10.98 -12.69
CA PRO A 44 -2.57 10.25 -11.42
C PRO A 44 -3.69 9.20 -11.39
N VAL A 45 -4.75 9.39 -12.18
CA VAL A 45 -5.90 8.46 -12.24
C VAL A 45 -5.61 7.21 -13.06
N GLU A 46 -4.99 7.35 -14.24
CA GLU A 46 -4.53 6.23 -15.08
C GLU A 46 -3.52 5.36 -14.34
N SER A 47 -2.73 6.02 -13.50
CA SER A 47 -1.63 5.42 -12.76
C SER A 47 -2.08 4.72 -11.48
N ALA A 48 -3.15 5.17 -10.83
CA ALA A 48 -3.74 4.45 -9.70
C ALA A 48 -4.26 3.07 -10.13
N LEU A 49 -4.87 2.97 -11.32
CA LEU A 49 -5.34 1.74 -11.97
C LEU A 49 -4.19 0.83 -12.43
N ALA A 50 -3.17 1.40 -13.06
CA ALA A 50 -1.99 0.65 -13.47
C ALA A 50 -1.14 0.21 -12.27
N ALA A 51 -1.07 1.02 -11.20
CA ALA A 51 -0.34 0.70 -9.98
C ALA A 51 -1.01 -0.42 -9.18
N THR A 52 -2.34 -0.51 -9.12
CA THR A 52 -3.01 -1.70 -8.56
C THR A 52 -2.59 -2.97 -9.31
N ALA A 53 -2.60 -2.93 -10.65
CA ALA A 53 -2.20 -4.08 -11.48
C ALA A 53 -0.68 -4.38 -11.41
N LEU A 54 0.21 -3.37 -11.33
CA LEU A 54 1.67 -3.54 -11.32
C LEU A 54 2.26 -3.82 -9.93
N LEU A 55 1.74 -3.18 -8.87
CA LEU A 55 2.22 -3.43 -7.50
C LEU A 55 1.81 -4.83 -7.00
N GLY A 56 0.82 -5.46 -7.63
CA GLY A 56 0.50 -6.88 -7.45
C GLY A 56 1.51 -7.85 -8.09
N ALA A 57 2.29 -7.41 -9.08
CA ALA A 57 3.14 -8.28 -9.89
C ALA A 57 4.66 -8.05 -9.74
N GLY A 58 5.11 -6.97 -9.12
CA GLY A 58 6.55 -6.78 -8.92
C GLY A 58 6.94 -5.48 -8.23
N ALA A 59 7.32 -5.58 -6.95
CA ALA A 59 8.11 -4.55 -6.28
C ALA A 59 8.89 -5.16 -5.10
N PHE A 60 9.79 -6.10 -5.40
CA PHE A 60 10.93 -6.41 -4.55
C PHE A 60 12.20 -5.90 -5.24
N ALA A 61 12.52 -4.62 -5.05
CA ALA A 61 13.86 -4.13 -5.36
C ALA A 61 14.24 -2.92 -4.47
N LYS A 62 15.02 -3.24 -3.44
CA LYS A 62 16.04 -2.40 -2.76
C LYS A 62 15.59 -1.14 -2.02
N ARG A 63 15.32 -1.32 -0.71
CA ARG A 63 16.04 -0.60 0.37
C ARG A 63 15.88 -1.29 1.75
N ALA A 64 16.23 -2.56 1.83
CA ALA A 64 16.79 -3.08 3.08
C ALA A 64 18.23 -2.56 3.18
N ILE A 65 18.65 -2.13 4.38
CA ILE A 65 19.92 -1.47 4.74
C ILE A 65 19.81 0.07 4.70
N GLY A 66 19.22 0.61 5.76
CA GLY A 66 19.16 2.04 6.02
C GLY A 66 18.46 2.40 7.34
N ARG A 67 18.99 1.93 8.47
CA ARG A 67 18.71 2.33 9.87
C ARG A 67 17.43 1.79 10.53
N TYR A 68 17.61 0.66 11.22
CA TYR A 68 16.83 0.27 12.40
C TYR A 68 17.12 1.14 13.65
N LEU A 69 17.76 2.30 13.51
CA LEU A 69 18.07 3.22 14.60
C LEU A 69 17.97 4.68 14.12
N ALA A 70 16.81 5.28 14.38
CA ALA A 70 16.60 6.71 14.61
C ALA A 70 15.28 6.82 15.40
N SER A 71 15.26 6.59 16.71
CA SER A 71 15.47 7.60 17.76
C SER A 71 14.78 8.95 17.46
N GLY A 72 13.46 8.98 17.62
CA GLY A 72 12.61 10.17 17.57
C GLY A 72 11.13 9.78 17.55
N ALA A 73 10.27 10.46 18.30
CA ALA A 73 8.83 10.28 18.20
C ALA A 73 8.32 10.73 16.82
N GLY A 74 7.39 9.99 16.20
CA GLY A 74 6.62 10.44 15.05
C GLY A 74 7.25 10.28 13.66
N HIS A 75 7.90 9.16 13.34
CA HIS A 75 8.52 8.94 12.02
C HIS A 75 7.82 7.91 11.11
N GLY A 76 6.90 7.10 11.63
CA GLY A 76 6.22 6.06 10.84
C GLY A 76 4.74 6.34 10.55
N VAL A 77 4.18 5.61 9.59
CA VAL A 77 2.74 5.51 9.33
C VAL A 77 2.25 4.13 9.76
N LEU A 78 1.15 4.11 10.52
CA LEU A 78 0.44 2.88 10.83
C LEU A 78 -0.61 2.60 9.75
N LEU A 79 -0.57 1.43 9.12
CA LEU A 79 -1.62 0.96 8.21
C LEU A 79 -2.40 -0.16 8.90
N VAL A 80 -3.71 -0.03 8.98
CA VAL A 80 -4.63 -1.07 9.47
C VAL A 80 -5.58 -1.43 8.33
N GLU A 81 -5.35 -2.57 7.70
CA GLU A 81 -6.08 -3.03 6.50
C GLU A 81 -5.99 -4.56 6.46
N ASP A 82 -7.13 -5.24 6.45
CA ASP A 82 -7.22 -6.70 6.54
C ASP A 82 -6.96 -7.40 5.20
N THR A 83 -7.35 -6.75 4.11
CA THR A 83 -7.30 -7.28 2.75
C THR A 83 -5.85 -7.29 2.26
N PRO A 84 -5.23 -8.46 2.05
CA PRO A 84 -3.79 -8.54 1.79
C PRO A 84 -3.33 -7.74 0.57
N TYR A 85 -4.13 -7.72 -0.49
CA TYR A 85 -3.81 -7.01 -1.71
C TYR A 85 -3.84 -5.49 -1.51
N THR A 86 -4.93 -4.96 -0.95
CA THR A 86 -5.08 -3.54 -0.63
C THR A 86 -3.98 -3.08 0.33
N GLY A 87 -3.71 -3.87 1.37
CA GLY A 87 -2.67 -3.57 2.36
C GLY A 87 -1.28 -3.51 1.75
N LYS A 88 -0.93 -4.46 0.86
CA LYS A 88 0.33 -4.42 0.10
C LYS A 88 0.44 -3.18 -0.79
N ALA A 89 -0.63 -2.85 -1.54
CA ALA A 89 -0.63 -1.71 -2.45
C ALA A 89 -0.47 -0.38 -1.70
N LEU A 90 -1.25 -0.16 -0.63
CA LEU A 90 -1.15 1.04 0.20
C LEU A 90 0.19 1.14 0.91
N LYS A 91 0.70 0.03 1.45
CA LYS A 91 2.03 -0.02 2.06
C LYS A 91 3.11 0.38 1.05
N ALA A 92 3.10 -0.22 -0.14
CA ALA A 92 4.08 0.10 -1.18
C ALA A 92 4.00 1.56 -1.63
N ALA A 93 2.79 2.11 -1.80
CA ALA A 93 2.58 3.51 -2.14
C ALA A 93 3.16 4.43 -1.06
N LEU A 94 2.86 4.18 0.22
CA LEU A 94 3.40 4.98 1.33
C LEU A 94 4.93 4.86 1.44
N GLU A 95 5.50 3.67 1.24
CA GLU A 95 6.95 3.49 1.27
C GLU A 95 7.65 4.15 0.08
N LEU A 96 7.01 4.22 -1.08
CA LEU A 96 7.49 4.99 -2.24
C LEU A 96 7.55 6.49 -1.92
N GLU A 97 6.64 6.98 -1.09
CA GLU A 97 6.62 8.33 -0.54
C GLU A 97 7.69 8.57 0.55
N GLY A 98 8.52 7.56 0.84
CA GLY A 98 9.57 7.63 1.85
C GLY A 98 9.09 7.40 3.28
N GLU A 99 7.85 6.91 3.46
CA GLU A 99 7.31 6.58 4.78
C GLU A 99 7.83 5.24 5.29
N GLN A 100 8.01 5.13 6.62
CA GLN A 100 8.17 3.83 7.26
C GLN A 100 6.79 3.30 7.66
N VAL A 101 6.35 2.18 7.06
CA VAL A 101 5.00 1.66 7.27
C VAL A 101 5.03 0.44 8.18
N THR A 102 4.26 0.50 9.26
CA THR A 102 3.88 -0.70 10.02
C THR A 102 2.47 -1.11 9.62
N TRP A 103 2.32 -2.32 9.11
CA TRP A 103 1.03 -2.83 8.64
C TRP A 103 0.45 -3.88 9.60
N LEU A 104 -0.76 -3.62 10.07
CA LEU A 104 -1.60 -4.57 10.77
C LEU A 104 -2.77 -5.01 9.89
N ARG A 105 -3.05 -6.31 9.86
CA ARG A 105 -4.25 -6.88 9.24
C ARG A 105 -5.49 -6.81 10.12
N GLY A 106 -5.33 -6.45 11.38
CA GLY A 106 -6.43 -6.32 12.32
C GLY A 106 -5.96 -5.89 13.69
N VAL A 107 -6.92 -5.62 14.56
CA VAL A 107 -6.68 -5.21 15.94
C VAL A 107 -7.40 -6.16 16.88
N LYS A 108 -6.63 -6.84 17.72
CA LYS A 108 -7.16 -7.77 18.72
C LYS A 108 -7.66 -7.02 19.94
N ARG A 109 -6.91 -6.03 20.42
CA ARG A 109 -7.26 -5.21 21.57
C ARG A 109 -6.62 -3.84 21.46
N ALA A 110 -7.36 -2.81 21.86
CA ALA A 110 -6.77 -1.60 22.42
C ALA A 110 -6.79 -1.82 23.93
N ASP A 111 -5.66 -2.23 24.49
CA ASP A 111 -5.48 -2.32 25.94
C ASP A 111 -5.77 -0.96 26.58
N GLY A 112 -6.21 -0.95 27.84
CA GLY A 112 -6.67 0.28 28.53
C GLY A 112 -5.62 1.38 28.70
N LEU A 113 -4.44 1.22 28.10
CA LEU A 113 -3.42 2.25 27.99
C LEU A 113 -3.61 3.01 26.65
N PRO A 114 -3.77 4.34 26.69
CA PRO A 114 -4.17 5.14 25.53
C PRO A 114 -3.20 5.10 24.34
N HIS A 115 -1.99 4.57 24.51
CA HIS A 115 -0.96 4.54 23.46
C HIS A 115 -0.54 3.14 23.05
N GLN A 116 -1.21 2.09 23.52
CA GLN A 116 -0.89 0.72 23.14
C GLN A 116 -1.99 0.14 22.27
N LEU A 117 -1.56 -0.64 21.29
CA LEU A 117 -2.46 -1.34 20.39
C LEU A 117 -1.90 -2.73 20.11
N LYS A 118 -2.68 -3.75 20.44
CA LYS A 118 -2.36 -5.15 20.15
C LYS A 118 -3.01 -5.54 18.83
N GLY A 119 -2.19 -5.66 17.81
CA GLY A 119 -2.58 -5.96 16.44
C GLY A 119 -2.28 -7.39 15.99
N ILE A 120 -2.72 -7.69 14.77
CA ILE A 120 -2.34 -8.85 13.96
C ILE A 120 -1.44 -8.33 12.85
N GLY A 121 -0.19 -8.75 12.82
CA GLY A 121 0.77 -8.37 11.79
C GLY A 121 0.45 -8.96 10.42
N ALA A 122 1.22 -8.57 9.41
CA ALA A 122 1.02 -9.02 8.04
C ALA A 122 1.11 -10.55 7.87
N SER A 123 1.96 -11.22 8.67
CA SER A 123 2.10 -12.68 8.66
C SER A 123 1.15 -13.41 9.62
N GLY A 124 0.25 -12.69 10.29
CA GLY A 124 -0.72 -13.26 11.24
C GLY A 124 -0.24 -13.31 12.68
N GLU A 125 1.01 -12.89 12.94
CA GLU A 125 1.61 -12.83 14.26
C GLU A 125 0.93 -11.76 15.13
N GLU A 126 0.93 -11.94 16.45
CA GLU A 126 0.48 -10.88 17.36
C GLU A 126 1.59 -9.84 17.55
N VAL A 127 1.22 -8.57 17.40
CA VAL A 127 2.15 -7.45 17.53
C VAL A 127 1.62 -6.47 18.56
N LEU A 128 2.45 -6.08 19.54
CA LEU A 128 2.15 -4.97 20.43
C LEU A 128 2.86 -3.71 19.93
N LEU A 129 2.09 -2.67 19.63
CA LEU A 129 2.60 -1.41 19.12
C LEU A 129 2.41 -0.27 20.11
N ASP A 130 3.37 0.65 20.13
CA ASP A 130 3.26 1.96 20.78
C ASP A 130 2.87 3.00 19.73
N THR A 131 1.66 3.55 19.83
CA THR A 131 1.09 4.45 18.83
C THR A 131 1.82 5.78 18.74
N ARG A 132 2.61 6.16 19.76
CA ARG A 132 3.41 7.41 19.80
C ARG A 132 4.57 7.42 18.81
N LYS A 133 4.94 6.25 18.27
CA LYS A 133 5.99 6.12 17.26
C LYS A 133 5.54 6.57 15.87
N PHE A 134 4.22 6.69 15.67
CA PHE A 134 3.64 7.04 14.37
C PHE A 134 3.24 8.51 14.32
N LYS A 135 3.34 9.12 13.14
CA LYS A 135 2.84 10.48 12.89
C LYS A 135 1.37 10.50 12.47
N GLY A 136 0.88 9.40 11.90
CA GLY A 136 -0.52 9.20 11.60
C GLY A 136 -0.81 7.74 11.24
N ALA A 137 -2.08 7.46 10.94
CA ALA A 137 -2.53 6.15 10.54
C ALA A 137 -3.46 6.19 9.32
N LEU A 138 -3.48 5.11 8.54
CA LEU A 138 -4.56 4.75 7.62
C LEU A 138 -5.31 3.57 8.21
N VAL A 139 -6.63 3.68 8.27
CA VAL A 139 -7.48 2.68 8.93
C VAL A 139 -8.63 2.32 8.02
N ASP A 140 -8.67 1.05 7.63
CA ASP A 140 -9.81 0.47 6.93
C ASP A 140 -11.05 0.44 7.82
N GLY A 141 -12.19 0.76 7.21
CA GLY A 141 -13.50 0.80 7.86
C GLY A 141 -14.00 -0.58 8.24
N GLU A 142 -13.73 -1.56 7.38
CA GLU A 142 -14.18 -2.94 7.50
C GLU A 142 -12.96 -3.81 7.75
N LEU A 143 -12.90 -4.49 8.89
CA LEU A 143 -11.75 -5.33 9.25
C LEU A 143 -12.23 -6.75 9.53
N GLU A 144 -12.26 -7.59 8.50
CA GLU A 144 -12.62 -8.99 8.59
C GLU A 144 -11.62 -9.75 9.47
N GLY A 145 -12.15 -10.60 10.36
CA GLY A 145 -11.33 -11.37 11.31
C GLY A 145 -10.66 -10.53 12.42
N SER A 146 -10.87 -9.22 12.44
CA SER A 146 -10.45 -8.33 13.53
C SER A 146 -11.49 -8.31 14.66
N TYR A 147 -11.03 -8.19 15.91
CA TYR A 147 -11.94 -8.00 17.05
C TYR A 147 -12.57 -6.60 17.02
N LEU A 148 -11.80 -5.59 16.58
CA LEU A 148 -12.28 -4.22 16.42
C LEU A 148 -12.50 -3.91 14.94
N GLN A 149 -13.67 -3.34 14.63
CA GLN A 149 -13.94 -2.70 13.33
C GLN A 149 -13.25 -1.33 13.23
N GLY A 150 -13.11 -0.80 12.01
CA GLY A 150 -12.35 0.41 11.71
C GLY A 150 -12.71 1.62 12.58
N ALA A 151 -14.01 1.86 12.79
CA ALA A 151 -14.47 2.95 13.66
C ALA A 151 -13.93 2.82 15.11
N HIS A 152 -13.90 1.62 15.67
CA HIS A 152 -13.35 1.41 17.02
C HIS A 152 -11.84 1.64 17.06
N VAL A 153 -11.13 1.27 15.99
CA VAL A 153 -9.70 1.54 15.86
C VAL A 153 -9.47 3.05 15.79
N VAL A 154 -10.24 3.79 14.98
CA VAL A 154 -10.18 5.25 14.90
C VAL A 154 -10.43 5.91 16.26
N ASP A 155 -11.43 5.46 17.03
CA ASP A 155 -11.71 5.97 18.37
C ASP A 155 -10.54 5.73 19.33
N ALA A 156 -9.96 4.53 19.31
CA ALA A 156 -8.77 4.19 20.11
C ALA A 156 -7.57 5.07 19.75
N LEU A 157 -7.30 5.27 18.46
CA LEU A 157 -6.20 6.12 18.00
C LEU A 157 -6.40 7.60 18.38
N LYS A 158 -7.65 8.09 18.30
CA LYS A 158 -8.02 9.44 18.74
C LYS A 158 -7.75 9.64 20.22
N LYS A 159 -8.14 8.69 21.07
CA LYS A 159 -7.83 8.69 22.52
C LYS A 159 -6.32 8.68 22.78
N GLY A 160 -5.56 8.01 21.91
CA GLY A 160 -4.09 8.02 21.92
C GLY A 160 -3.42 9.22 21.25
N HIS A 161 -4.18 10.20 20.78
CA HIS A 161 -3.69 11.38 20.04
C HIS A 161 -2.90 11.07 18.76
N LEU A 162 -3.13 9.89 18.15
CA LEU A 162 -2.64 9.55 16.81
C LEU A 162 -3.75 9.90 15.80
N PRO A 163 -3.57 10.92 14.94
CA PRO A 163 -4.57 11.23 13.93
C PRO A 163 -4.57 10.16 12.84
N SER A 164 -5.73 9.94 12.24
CA SER A 164 -5.93 8.90 11.24
C SER A 164 -6.70 9.40 10.02
N ILE A 165 -6.51 8.69 8.91
CA ILE A 165 -7.34 8.73 7.72
C ILE A 165 -8.16 7.44 7.70
N GLY A 166 -9.48 7.57 7.64
CA GLY A 166 -10.36 6.44 7.39
C GLY A 166 -10.40 6.09 5.91
N ILE A 167 -10.37 4.81 5.57
CA ILE A 167 -10.56 4.34 4.20
C ILE A 167 -11.62 3.25 4.17
N SER A 168 -12.49 3.26 3.18
CA SER A 168 -13.48 2.19 2.97
C SER A 168 -14.03 2.33 1.56
N SER A 169 -14.47 1.24 0.94
CA SER A 169 -15.20 1.32 -0.33
C SER A 169 -16.63 1.88 -0.16
N ASP A 170 -17.14 1.92 1.07
CA ASP A 170 -18.49 2.39 1.39
C ASP A 170 -18.50 3.84 1.91
N ALA A 171 -19.40 4.65 1.34
CA ALA A 171 -19.50 6.08 1.65
C ALA A 171 -20.05 6.31 3.08
N GLU A 172 -20.97 5.46 3.54
CA GLU A 172 -21.55 5.59 4.88
C GLU A 172 -20.51 5.25 5.96
N THR A 173 -19.69 4.22 5.71
CA THR A 173 -18.56 3.82 6.54
C THR A 173 -17.50 4.90 6.60
N ASN A 174 -17.16 5.52 5.48
CA ASN A 174 -16.28 6.69 5.46
C ASN A 174 -16.84 7.85 6.31
N ALA A 175 -18.14 8.15 6.18
CA ALA A 175 -18.79 9.16 7.02
C ALA A 175 -18.75 8.79 8.51
N LEU A 176 -18.94 7.51 8.86
CA LEU A 176 -18.81 7.00 10.22
C LEU A 176 -17.38 7.20 10.76
N LEU A 177 -16.35 6.84 10.00
CA LEU A 177 -14.95 7.00 10.42
C LEU A 177 -14.63 8.47 10.76
N ARG A 178 -15.10 9.42 9.95
CA ARG A 178 -14.95 10.86 10.25
C ARG A 178 -15.67 11.29 11.52
N ARG A 179 -16.93 10.87 11.68
CA ARG A 179 -17.72 11.19 12.89
C ARG A 179 -17.06 10.65 14.16
N THR A 180 -16.43 9.48 14.07
CA THR A 180 -15.74 8.86 15.20
C THR A 180 -14.46 9.61 15.57
N GLY A 181 -13.69 10.08 14.58
CA GLY A 181 -12.54 10.92 14.86
C GLY A 181 -11.43 10.92 13.82
N ALA A 182 -11.61 10.29 12.66
CA ALA A 182 -10.64 10.37 11.58
C ALA A 182 -10.54 11.83 11.10
N ALA A 183 -9.31 12.30 10.88
CA ALA A 183 -9.03 13.65 10.39
C ALA A 183 -9.53 13.86 8.96
N ALA A 184 -9.52 12.78 8.17
CA ALA A 184 -10.13 12.71 6.85
C ALA A 184 -10.62 11.28 6.59
N SER A 185 -11.46 11.10 5.57
CA SER A 185 -11.79 9.79 5.01
C SER A 185 -11.91 9.82 3.50
N ALA A 186 -11.64 8.70 2.84
CA ALA A 186 -11.88 8.57 1.40
C ALA A 186 -12.11 7.12 0.99
N GLU A 187 -12.63 6.96 -0.22
CA GLU A 187 -12.66 5.64 -0.85
C GLU A 187 -11.26 5.08 -1.06
N LYS A 188 -11.09 3.76 -0.94
CA LYS A 188 -9.79 3.09 -1.07
C LYS A 188 -9.02 3.49 -2.35
N PRO A 189 -9.64 3.53 -3.55
CA PRO A 189 -8.96 4.00 -4.77
C PRO A 189 -8.54 5.48 -4.68
N THR A 190 -9.38 6.31 -4.07
CA THR A 190 -9.09 7.74 -3.85
C THR A 190 -7.91 7.92 -2.90
N ALA A 191 -7.86 7.16 -1.80
CA ALA A 191 -6.75 7.21 -0.85
C ALA A 191 -5.43 6.77 -1.50
N LEU A 192 -5.44 5.66 -2.25
CA LEU A 192 -4.27 5.18 -2.97
C LEU A 192 -3.76 6.22 -3.99
N ALA A 193 -4.65 6.76 -4.81
CA ALA A 193 -4.31 7.81 -5.79
C ALA A 193 -3.78 9.08 -5.10
N ALA A 194 -4.38 9.49 -3.98
CA ALA A 194 -3.94 10.67 -3.25
C ALA A 194 -2.53 10.49 -2.65
N ILE A 195 -2.18 9.28 -2.20
CA ILE A 195 -0.82 8.95 -1.76
C ILE A 195 0.15 9.09 -2.94
N LEU A 196 -0.12 8.41 -4.05
CA LEU A 196 0.74 8.39 -5.24
C LEU A 196 0.88 9.78 -5.91
N ALA A 197 -0.13 10.63 -5.78
CA ALA A 197 -0.12 12.00 -6.29
C ALA A 197 0.53 13.02 -5.33
N HIS A 198 1.17 12.56 -4.25
CA HIS A 198 1.76 13.40 -3.21
C HIS A 198 0.75 14.40 -2.58
N LYS A 199 -0.53 14.01 -2.50
CA LYS A 199 -1.62 14.84 -1.94
C LYS A 199 -1.94 14.50 -0.47
N VAL A 200 -1.37 13.41 0.05
CA VAL A 200 -1.47 13.05 1.46
C VAL A 200 -0.25 13.56 2.20
N ASP A 201 -0.44 14.60 3.01
CA ASP A 201 0.56 15.06 3.96
C ASP A 201 0.11 14.72 5.39
N PHE A 202 0.79 13.76 6.02
CA PHE A 202 0.52 13.36 7.40
C PHE A 202 0.75 14.51 8.41
N ALA A 203 1.54 15.54 8.08
CA ALA A 203 1.67 16.72 8.91
C ALA A 203 0.38 17.57 8.92
N LEU A 204 -0.41 17.54 7.85
CA LEU A 204 -1.70 18.24 7.77
C LEU A 204 -2.78 17.58 8.63
N LEU A 205 -2.65 16.29 8.95
CA LEU A 205 -3.64 15.57 9.77
C LEU A 205 -3.96 16.27 11.10
N LYS A 206 -2.95 16.85 11.75
CA LYS A 206 -3.13 17.60 13.01
C LYS A 206 -3.42 19.08 12.77
N ARG A 207 -2.81 19.67 11.73
CA ARG A 207 -2.77 21.12 11.54
C ARG A 207 -3.99 21.65 10.79
N ASN A 208 -4.48 20.91 9.80
CA ASN A 208 -5.58 21.35 8.94
C ASN A 208 -6.34 20.15 8.34
N PRO A 209 -7.08 19.37 9.17
CA PRO A 209 -7.82 18.20 8.71
C PRO A 209 -8.83 18.52 7.60
N ALA A 210 -9.45 19.71 7.65
CA ALA A 210 -10.39 20.15 6.63
C ALA A 210 -9.73 20.37 5.26
N ALA A 211 -8.50 20.89 5.20
CA ALA A 211 -7.77 21.02 3.94
C ALA A 211 -7.38 19.65 3.36
N LEU A 212 -6.95 18.72 4.21
CA LEU A 212 -6.69 17.35 3.80
C LEU A 212 -7.94 16.71 3.21
N GLN A 213 -9.08 16.79 3.90
CA GLN A 213 -10.35 16.24 3.40
C GLN A 213 -10.72 16.83 2.04
N ARG A 214 -10.66 18.15 1.86
CA ARG A 214 -10.95 18.79 0.57
C ARG A 214 -10.02 18.31 -0.54
N GLY A 215 -8.74 18.07 -0.20
CA GLY A 215 -7.76 17.50 -1.13
C GLY A 215 -8.17 16.08 -1.56
N MET A 216 -8.54 15.22 -0.61
CA MET A 216 -9.03 13.87 -0.90
C MET A 216 -10.32 13.90 -1.72
N ASP A 217 -11.28 14.76 -1.36
CA ASP A 217 -12.52 14.94 -2.12
C ASP A 217 -12.25 15.40 -3.57
N GLY A 218 -11.22 16.23 -3.77
CA GLY A 218 -10.75 16.66 -5.09
C GLY A 218 -10.28 15.49 -5.93
N VAL A 219 -9.37 14.67 -5.39
CA VAL A 219 -8.88 13.46 -6.05
C VAL A 219 -10.03 12.50 -6.36
N GLY A 220 -10.95 12.30 -5.43
CA GLY A 220 -12.10 11.41 -5.63
C GLY A 220 -13.02 11.88 -6.77
N ARG A 221 -13.22 13.20 -6.90
CA ARG A 221 -13.96 13.78 -8.03
C ARG A 221 -13.23 13.60 -9.36
N GLU A 222 -11.92 13.79 -9.39
CA GLU A 222 -11.10 13.59 -10.60
C GLU A 222 -11.16 12.13 -11.08
N ILE A 223 -11.02 11.18 -10.15
CA ILE A 223 -11.17 9.75 -10.43
C ILE A 223 -12.58 9.45 -10.95
N SER A 224 -13.61 9.92 -10.26
CA SER A 224 -15.00 9.70 -10.65
C SER A 224 -15.32 10.27 -12.03
N ALA A 225 -14.81 11.47 -12.35
CA ALA A 225 -14.98 12.10 -13.66
C ALA A 225 -14.29 11.29 -14.76
N TYR A 226 -13.04 10.88 -14.52
CA TYR A 226 -12.29 10.02 -15.43
C TYR A 226 -13.04 8.74 -15.78
N TYR A 227 -13.58 8.04 -14.78
CA TYR A 227 -14.37 6.83 -15.01
C TYR A 227 -15.64 7.14 -15.82
N LYS A 228 -16.37 8.20 -15.49
CA LYS A 228 -17.59 8.57 -16.24
C LYS A 228 -17.32 8.95 -17.70
N GLU A 229 -16.20 9.61 -17.97
CA GLU A 229 -15.86 10.12 -19.30
C GLU A 229 -15.19 9.08 -20.20
N ARG A 230 -14.29 8.25 -19.64
CA ARG A 230 -13.46 7.30 -20.42
C ARG A 230 -13.87 5.84 -20.28
N LEU A 231 -14.68 5.54 -19.29
CA LEU A 231 -15.31 4.23 -19.11
C LEU A 231 -16.83 4.43 -19.02
N PRO A 232 -17.52 4.83 -20.10
CA PRO A 232 -18.91 4.43 -20.20
C PRO A 232 -18.85 2.90 -20.17
N LEU A 233 -19.13 2.29 -19.01
CA LEU A 233 -19.14 0.85 -18.84
C LEU A 233 -20.27 0.29 -19.71
N GLN A 234 -19.98 0.11 -20.99
CA GLN A 234 -20.77 -0.59 -21.97
C GLN A 234 -19.86 -1.65 -22.59
N GLY A 235 -20.21 -2.93 -22.40
CA GLY A 235 -19.56 -4.06 -23.06
C GLY A 235 -18.23 -4.50 -22.43
N ASP A 236 -17.22 -4.72 -23.28
CA ASP A 236 -16.05 -5.57 -23.02
C ASP A 236 -15.06 -5.03 -21.96
N THR A 237 -15.15 -3.75 -21.57
CA THR A 237 -14.35 -3.17 -20.47
C THR A 237 -14.79 -3.64 -19.09
N ALA A 238 -16.09 -3.92 -18.89
CA ALA A 238 -16.58 -4.58 -17.67
C ALA A 238 -16.02 -6.01 -17.57
N ARG A 239 -15.97 -6.74 -18.70
CA ARG A 239 -15.36 -8.07 -18.78
C ARG A 239 -13.85 -8.04 -18.57
N ALA A 240 -13.16 -7.02 -19.06
CA ALA A 240 -11.71 -6.87 -18.86
C ALA A 240 -11.37 -6.57 -17.39
N HIS A 241 -12.21 -5.79 -16.69
CA HIS A 241 -12.09 -5.59 -15.24
C HIS A 241 -12.35 -6.89 -14.47
N GLU A 242 -13.41 -7.63 -14.83
CA GLU A 242 -13.72 -8.95 -14.26
C GLU A 242 -12.60 -9.98 -14.52
N GLN A 243 -12.05 -10.03 -15.73
CA GLN A 243 -10.95 -10.91 -16.09
C GLN A 243 -9.64 -10.51 -15.40
N GLY A 244 -9.39 -9.20 -15.26
CA GLY A 244 -8.28 -8.67 -14.48
C GLY A 244 -8.37 -9.09 -13.02
N GLU A 245 -9.53 -8.94 -12.40
CA GLU A 245 -9.79 -9.44 -11.04
C GLU A 245 -9.64 -10.96 -10.95
N MET A 246 -10.12 -11.71 -11.94
CA MET A 246 -10.05 -13.18 -11.95
C MET A 246 -8.61 -13.69 -12.08
N LEU A 247 -7.79 -13.06 -12.94
CA LEU A 247 -6.38 -13.37 -13.10
C LEU A 247 -5.58 -13.01 -11.85
N LEU A 248 -5.89 -11.85 -11.23
CA LEU A 248 -5.33 -11.46 -9.94
C LEU A 248 -5.67 -12.46 -8.83
N ARG A 249 -6.92 -12.91 -8.73
CA ARG A 249 -7.34 -13.92 -7.75
C ARG A 249 -6.60 -15.25 -7.94
N ARG A 250 -6.41 -15.67 -9.20
CA ARG A 250 -5.72 -16.93 -9.53
C ARG A 250 -4.22 -16.90 -9.21
N PHE A 251 -3.55 -15.79 -9.54
CA PHE A 251 -2.13 -15.61 -9.24
C PHE A 251 -1.82 -15.52 -7.74
N LEU A 252 -2.81 -15.12 -6.92
CA LEU A 252 -2.66 -14.93 -5.48
C LEU A 252 -3.16 -16.11 -4.63
N SER A 253 -3.75 -17.12 -5.25
CA SER A 253 -4.17 -18.39 -4.62
C SER A 253 -3.13 -19.51 -4.71
N GLU A 254 -2.03 -19.28 -5.43
CA GLU A 254 -0.82 -20.12 -5.48
C GLU A 254 0.23 -19.61 -4.48
#